data_AF-X0Z6Y8-F1
#
_entry.id   AF-X0Z6Y8-F1
#
_cell.length_a   1.000
_cell.length_b   1.000
_cell.length_c   1.000
_cell.angle_alpha   90.00
_cell.angle_beta   90.00
_cell.angle_gamma   90.00
#
_symmetry.space_group_name_H-M   'P 1'
#
loop_
_entity.id
_entity.type
_entity.pdbx_description
1 polymer ?
#
loop_
_entity_poly.entity_id
_entity_poly.type
_entity_poly.pdbx_seq_one_letter_code
_entity_poly.pdbx_strand_id
1 'polypeptide(L)'
;MAKEVNEYLEAKRDLTSDFNEAKLQVFRLNNSWERFSTAIRSGKFMDDKGANWELDDIHGELSHDEELQDEHKLEIEKYSYKINKLNGLIAEYRDDDTKLYKILRMKERILRRLQDEAGKGSKRSSEDEDDIDT
;
A
#
# COMPACT_ATOMS: atom_id res chain seq x y z
N MET A 1 -22.49 12.57 35.89
CA MET A 1 -22.71 13.81 35.11
C MET A 1 -21.43 14.47 34.59
N ALA A 2 -20.58 15.14 35.38
CA ALA A 2 -19.40 15.83 34.82
C ALA A 2 -18.35 14.88 34.20
N LYS A 3 -18.15 13.69 34.78
CA LYS A 3 -17.22 12.67 34.28
C LYS A 3 -17.70 12.04 32.95
N GLU A 4 -18.97 11.66 32.88
CA GLU A 4 -19.58 11.06 31.67
C GLU A 4 -19.60 12.05 30.49
N VAL A 5 -19.80 13.35 30.76
CA VAL A 5 -19.72 14.39 29.73
C VAL A 5 -18.27 14.56 29.22
N ASN A 6 -17.28 14.47 30.10
CA ASN A 6 -15.88 14.53 29.70
C ASN A 6 -15.46 13.31 28.87
N GLU A 7 -15.84 12.10 29.29
CA GLU A 7 -15.59 10.84 28.56
C GLU A 7 -16.23 10.86 27.16
N TYR A 8 -17.46 11.38 27.04
CA TYR A 8 -18.13 11.54 25.74
C TYR A 8 -17.39 12.53 24.81
N LEU A 9 -16.90 13.64 25.36
CA LEU A 9 -16.18 14.65 24.59
C LEU A 9 -14.80 14.16 24.13
N GLU A 10 -14.11 13.37 24.94
CA GLU A 10 -12.84 12.71 24.59
C GLU A 10 -13.05 11.70 23.46
N ALA A 11 -14.00 10.77 23.61
CA ALA A 11 -14.31 9.79 22.58
C ALA A 11 -14.70 10.44 21.23
N LYS A 12 -15.42 11.57 21.26
CA LYS A 12 -15.77 12.32 20.05
C LYS A 12 -14.56 12.99 19.38
N ARG A 13 -13.58 13.47 20.16
CA ARG A 13 -12.34 14.06 19.64
C ARG A 13 -11.48 12.99 18.96
N ASP A 14 -11.34 11.84 19.59
CA ASP A 14 -10.58 10.71 19.05
C ASP A 14 -11.18 10.25 17.72
N LEU A 15 -12.51 10.05 17.68
CA LEU A 15 -13.22 9.72 16.43
C LEU A 15 -13.01 10.76 15.31
N THR A 16 -12.96 12.04 15.66
CA THR A 16 -12.72 13.12 14.67
C THR A 16 -11.27 13.09 14.18
N SER A 17 -10.32 12.81 15.08
CA SER A 17 -8.90 12.68 14.77
C SER A 17 -8.66 11.49 13.83
N ASP A 18 -9.20 10.32 14.18
CA ASP A 18 -9.08 9.08 13.41
C ASP A 18 -9.68 9.24 12.01
N PHE A 19 -10.84 9.89 11.92
CA PHE A 19 -11.47 10.17 10.63
C PHE A 19 -10.65 11.09 9.74
N ASN A 20 -10.03 12.11 10.33
CA ASN A 20 -9.15 13.01 9.58
C ASN A 20 -7.88 12.29 9.12
N GLU A 21 -7.29 11.46 9.97
CA GLU A 21 -6.09 10.69 9.60
C GLU A 21 -6.39 9.70 8.47
N ALA A 22 -7.50 8.97 8.53
CA ALA A 22 -7.91 8.06 7.46
C ALA A 22 -8.04 8.78 6.11
N LYS A 23 -8.62 9.99 6.09
CA LYS A 23 -8.71 10.80 4.86
C LYS A 23 -7.34 11.27 4.36
N LEU A 24 -6.48 11.72 5.27
CA LEU A 24 -5.14 12.17 4.93
C LEU A 24 -4.31 11.02 4.38
N GLN A 25 -4.40 9.83 4.97
CA GLN A 25 -3.74 8.63 4.50
C GLN A 25 -4.18 8.26 3.08
N VAL A 26 -5.48 8.26 2.78
CA VAL A 26 -5.99 8.02 1.41
C VAL A 26 -5.43 9.06 0.42
N PHE A 27 -5.35 10.32 0.82
CA PHE A 27 -4.77 11.37 -0.01
C PHE A 27 -3.26 11.16 -0.25
N ARG A 28 -2.49 10.81 0.80
CA ARG A 28 -1.06 10.49 0.68
C ARG A 28 -0.83 9.30 -0.24
N LEU A 29 -1.60 8.22 -0.06
CA LEU A 29 -1.55 7.03 -0.92
C LEU A 29 -1.80 7.39 -2.38
N ASN A 30 -2.83 8.18 -2.69
CA ASN A 30 -3.12 8.60 -4.06
C ASN A 30 -1.94 9.36 -4.70
N ASN A 31 -1.34 10.30 -3.97
CA ASN A 31 -0.18 11.04 -4.46
C ASN A 31 1.02 10.11 -4.71
N SER A 32 1.29 9.16 -3.82
CA SER A 32 2.39 8.20 -4.00
C SER A 32 2.16 7.30 -5.21
N TRP A 33 0.93 6.89 -5.47
CA TRP A 33 0.59 6.12 -6.67
C TRP A 33 0.78 6.88 -7.97
N GLU A 34 0.47 8.18 -8.00
CA GLU A 34 0.73 9.02 -9.17
C GLU A 34 2.23 9.19 -9.44
N ARG A 35 3.01 9.37 -8.37
CA ARG A 35 4.48 9.45 -8.47
C ARG A 35 5.09 8.13 -8.92
N PHE A 36 4.66 7.00 -8.34
CA PHE A 36 5.02 5.66 -8.80
C PHE A 36 4.74 5.48 -10.30
N SER A 37 3.52 5.82 -10.73
CA SER A 37 3.10 5.70 -12.14
C SER A 37 3.95 6.57 -13.07
N THR A 38 4.41 7.73 -12.59
CA THR A 38 5.31 8.60 -13.34
C THR A 38 6.72 8.03 -13.41
N ALA A 39 7.24 7.53 -12.28
CA ALA A 39 8.56 6.90 -12.20
C ALA A 39 8.67 5.68 -13.11
N ILE A 40 7.68 4.77 -13.06
CA ILE A 40 7.60 3.59 -13.93
C ILE A 40 7.63 3.97 -15.42
N ARG A 41 6.81 4.95 -15.84
CA ARG A 41 6.77 5.40 -17.25
C ARG A 41 8.09 6.04 -17.70
N SER A 42 8.82 6.66 -16.78
CA SER A 42 10.10 7.30 -17.07
C SER A 42 11.31 6.34 -17.02
N GLY A 43 11.11 5.07 -16.65
CA GLY A 43 12.20 4.11 -16.46
C GLY A 43 13.05 4.34 -15.21
N LYS A 44 12.62 5.24 -14.31
CA LYS A 44 13.34 5.53 -13.06
C LYS A 44 12.95 4.54 -11.98
N PHE A 45 13.60 3.38 -11.96
CA PHE A 45 13.22 2.31 -11.04
C PHE A 45 13.85 2.43 -9.65
N MET A 46 15.16 2.68 -9.58
CA MET A 46 15.94 2.63 -8.33
C MET A 46 16.49 3.99 -7.87
N ASP A 47 16.26 5.06 -8.62
CA ASP A 47 16.72 6.42 -8.28
C ASP A 47 16.13 6.91 -6.94
N ASP A 48 16.69 7.99 -6.41
CA ASP A 48 16.08 8.76 -5.33
C ASP A 48 14.68 9.21 -5.78
N LYS A 49 13.64 8.73 -5.09
CA LYS A 49 12.22 8.89 -5.50
C LYS A 49 11.87 8.18 -6.82
N GLY A 50 12.57 7.10 -7.12
CA GLY A 50 12.24 6.16 -8.18
C GLY A 50 11.06 5.25 -7.80
N ALA A 51 10.66 4.38 -8.72
CA ALA A 51 9.48 3.54 -8.57
C ALA A 51 9.56 2.62 -7.34
N ASN A 52 10.74 2.04 -7.02
CA ASN A 52 10.87 1.23 -5.81
C ASN A 52 10.66 2.05 -4.53
N TRP A 53 11.23 3.25 -4.48
CA TRP A 53 11.07 4.16 -3.35
C TRP A 53 9.60 4.50 -3.11
N GLU A 54 8.85 4.82 -4.16
CA GLU A 54 7.43 5.15 -4.02
C GLU A 54 6.61 3.95 -3.52
N LEU A 55 6.96 2.71 -3.91
CA LEU A 55 6.32 1.51 -3.38
C LEU A 55 6.68 1.23 -1.91
N ASP A 56 7.89 1.57 -1.48
CA ASP A 56 8.29 1.47 -0.07
C ASP A 56 7.53 2.47 0.79
N ASP A 57 7.34 3.70 0.30
CA ASP A 57 6.51 4.72 0.94
C ASP A 57 5.05 4.28 1.06
N ILE A 58 4.48 3.71 -0.02
CA ILE A 58 3.13 3.15 -0.02
C ILE A 58 3.01 2.00 0.99
N HIS A 59 4.00 1.10 1.03
CA HIS A 59 4.01 0.00 1.99
C HIS A 59 4.08 0.51 3.43
N GLY A 60 4.90 1.54 3.70
CA GLY A 60 4.95 2.20 4.99
C GLY A 60 3.59 2.72 5.45
N GLU A 61 2.86 3.41 4.57
CA GLU A 61 1.49 3.88 4.85
C GLU A 61 0.50 2.73 5.09
N LEU A 62 0.70 1.55 4.48
CA LEU A 62 -0.20 0.38 4.61
C LEU A 62 0.24 -0.65 5.66
N SER A 63 1.38 -0.44 6.32
CA SER A 63 2.01 -1.42 7.23
C SER A 63 1.10 -1.89 8.35
N HIS A 64 0.33 -0.99 8.96
CA HIS A 64 -0.63 -1.38 9.99
C HIS A 64 -1.79 -2.20 9.42
N ASP A 65 -2.26 -1.88 8.20
CA ASP A 65 -3.32 -2.66 7.55
C ASP A 65 -2.81 -4.06 7.17
N GLU A 66 -1.54 -4.17 6.78
CA GLU A 66 -0.87 -5.45 6.52
C GLU A 66 -0.89 -6.34 7.77
N GLU A 67 -0.50 -5.80 8.92
CA GLU A 67 -0.50 -6.54 10.19
C GLU A 67 -1.88 -7.10 10.52
N LEU A 68 -2.92 -6.28 10.39
CA LEU A 68 -4.31 -6.67 10.65
C LEU A 68 -4.80 -7.75 9.67
N GLN A 69 -4.47 -7.62 8.38
CA GLN A 69 -4.92 -8.56 7.36
C GLN A 69 -4.13 -9.88 7.36
N ASP A 70 -2.89 -9.87 7.85
CA ASP A 70 -2.03 -11.05 7.93
C ASP A 70 -2.27 -11.89 9.19
N GLU A 71 -2.95 -11.37 10.21
CA GLU A 71 -3.11 -11.99 11.53
C GLU A 71 -3.58 -13.45 11.46
N HIS A 72 -4.49 -13.76 10.54
CA HIS A 72 -5.10 -15.09 10.41
C HIS A 72 -4.73 -15.83 9.12
N LYS A 73 -3.80 -15.29 8.32
CA LYS A 73 -3.37 -15.89 7.05
C LYS A 73 -2.24 -16.89 7.25
N LEU A 74 -2.21 -17.93 6.42
CA LEU A 74 -1.05 -18.80 6.31
C LEU A 74 0.15 -18.01 5.79
N GLU A 75 1.37 -18.39 6.18
CA GLU A 75 2.58 -17.62 5.85
C GLU A 75 2.70 -17.29 4.35
N ILE A 76 2.47 -18.25 3.46
CA ILE A 76 2.55 -18.03 2.01
C ILE A 76 1.49 -17.06 1.48
N GLU A 77 0.38 -16.91 2.19
CA GLU A 77 -0.74 -16.03 1.84
C GLU A 77 -0.54 -14.61 2.35
N LYS A 78 0.30 -14.43 3.38
CA LYS A 78 0.60 -13.14 4.01
C LYS A 78 1.16 -12.13 3.01
N TYR A 79 0.68 -10.89 3.12
CA TYR A 79 1.22 -9.76 2.38
C TYR A 79 2.70 -9.55 2.71
N SER A 80 3.04 -9.61 4.00
CA SER A 80 4.42 -9.45 4.50
C SER A 80 5.38 -10.45 3.87
N TYR A 81 4.99 -11.72 3.80
CA TYR A 81 5.79 -12.76 3.12
C TYR A 81 6.00 -12.44 1.63
N LYS A 82 4.92 -12.11 0.92
CA LYS A 82 4.96 -11.82 -0.53
C LYS A 82 5.80 -10.58 -0.83
N ILE A 83 5.63 -9.51 -0.06
CA ILE A 83 6.37 -8.25 -0.21
C ILE A 83 7.86 -8.47 0.10
N ASN A 84 8.19 -9.19 1.16
CA ASN A 84 9.59 -9.51 1.49
C ASN A 84 10.26 -10.34 0.39
N LYS A 85 9.54 -11.31 -0.19
CA LYS A 85 10.05 -12.08 -1.34
C LYS A 85 10.33 -11.16 -2.53
N LEU A 86 9.43 -10.23 -2.84
CA LEU A 86 9.64 -9.26 -3.92
C LEU A 86 10.80 -8.32 -3.63
N ASN A 87 10.98 -7.86 -2.39
CA ASN A 87 12.14 -7.03 -2.00
C ASN A 87 13.47 -7.78 -2.20
N GLY A 88 13.52 -9.07 -1.90
CA GLY A 88 14.67 -9.92 -2.22
C GLY A 88 14.95 -9.97 -3.72
N LEU A 89 13.92 -10.13 -4.54
CA LEU A 89 14.06 -10.13 -6.01
C LEU A 89 14.46 -8.76 -6.57
N ILE A 90 13.97 -7.66 -5.99
CA ILE A 90 14.38 -6.29 -6.36
C ILE A 90 15.87 -6.09 -6.10
N ALA A 91 16.36 -6.57 -4.96
CA ALA A 91 17.78 -6.50 -4.63
C ALA A 91 18.63 -7.37 -5.58
N GLU A 92 18.15 -8.57 -5.92
CA GLU A 92 18.83 -9.50 -6.85
C GLU A 92 18.92 -8.93 -8.27
N TYR A 93 17.85 -8.30 -8.77
CA TYR A 93 17.73 -7.80 -10.14
C TYR A 93 17.85 -6.29 -10.26
N ARG A 94 18.57 -5.65 -9.32
CA ARG A 94 18.75 -4.19 -9.26
C ARG A 94 19.23 -3.57 -10.58
N ASP A 95 20.10 -4.29 -11.30
CA ASP A 95 20.74 -3.82 -12.53
C ASP A 95 20.09 -4.37 -13.81
N ASP A 96 18.96 -5.09 -13.70
CA ASP A 96 18.18 -5.63 -14.83
C ASP A 96 16.83 -4.92 -14.91
N ASP A 97 16.79 -3.81 -15.64
CA ASP A 97 15.61 -2.97 -15.85
C ASP A 97 14.36 -3.75 -16.32
N THR A 98 14.55 -4.78 -17.15
CA THR A 98 13.44 -5.56 -17.70
C THR A 98 12.80 -6.44 -16.63
N LYS A 99 13.62 -7.10 -15.82
CA LYS A 99 13.12 -7.88 -14.68
C LYS A 99 12.58 -6.99 -13.59
N LEU A 100 13.29 -5.92 -13.28
CA LEU A 100 12.92 -4.98 -12.24
C LEU A 100 11.55 -4.34 -12.52
N TYR A 101 11.29 -3.92 -13.75
CA TYR A 101 9.96 -3.45 -14.17
C TYR A 101 8.86 -4.47 -13.82
N LYS A 102 9.05 -5.74 -14.17
CA LYS A 102 8.06 -6.80 -13.89
C LYS A 102 7.85 -6.99 -12.38
N ILE A 103 8.92 -7.03 -11.61
CA ILE A 103 8.88 -7.24 -10.15
C ILE A 103 8.17 -6.07 -9.47
N LEU A 104 8.47 -4.82 -9.86
CA LEU A 104 7.82 -3.62 -9.32
C LEU A 104 6.31 -3.59 -9.64
N ARG A 105 5.91 -4.01 -10.86
CA ARG A 105 4.48 -4.15 -11.21
C ARG A 105 3.79 -5.25 -10.41
N MET A 106 4.49 -6.33 -10.06
CA MET A 106 3.95 -7.33 -9.14
C MET A 106 3.76 -6.77 -7.72
N LYS A 107 4.76 -6.04 -7.21
CA LYS A 107 4.69 -5.39 -5.89
C LYS A 107 3.56 -4.37 -5.83
N GLU A 108 3.37 -3.57 -6.88
CA GLU A 108 2.21 -2.68 -7.02
C GLU A 108 0.88 -3.43 -6.89
N ARG A 109 0.68 -4.52 -7.63
CA ARG A 109 -0.59 -5.28 -7.57
C ARG A 109 -0.91 -5.79 -6.17
N ILE A 110 0.11 -6.27 -5.47
CA ILE A 110 -0.03 -6.75 -4.08
C ILE A 110 -0.41 -5.61 -3.14
N LEU A 111 0.29 -4.49 -3.21
CA LEU A 111 0.01 -3.30 -2.38
C LEU A 111 -1.35 -2.68 -2.69
N ARG A 112 -1.79 -2.71 -3.96
CA ARG A 112 -3.15 -2.30 -4.34
C ARG A 112 -4.20 -3.17 -3.71
N ARG A 113 -4.04 -4.49 -3.78
CA ARG A 113 -4.97 -5.44 -3.15
C ARG A 113 -5.03 -5.23 -1.63
N LEU A 114 -3.89 -5.03 -0.97
CA LEU A 114 -3.81 -4.69 0.44
C LEU A 114 -4.61 -3.43 0.77
N GLN A 115 -4.41 -2.35 -0.01
CA GLN A 115 -5.14 -1.08 0.14
C GLN A 115 -6.65 -1.23 -0.08
N ASP A 116 -7.04 -2.01 -1.09
CA ASP A 116 -8.45 -2.26 -1.43
C ASP A 116 -9.13 -3.08 -0.32
N GLU A 117 -8.49 -4.15 0.17
CA GLU A 117 -8.96 -4.95 1.31
C GLU A 117 -9.03 -4.11 2.62
N ALA A 118 -8.19 -3.08 2.75
CA ALA A 118 -8.23 -2.13 3.87
C ALA A 118 -9.33 -1.06 3.73
N GLY A 119 -10.10 -1.07 2.63
CA GLY A 119 -11.14 -0.07 2.36
C GLY A 119 -10.59 1.32 2.01
N LYS A 120 -9.30 1.41 1.70
CA LYS A 120 -8.59 2.64 1.32
C LYS A 120 -8.43 2.79 -0.19
N GLY A 121 -8.93 1.82 -0.95
CA GLY A 121 -8.98 1.86 -2.41
C GLY A 121 -9.85 3.00 -2.92
N SER A 122 -9.38 3.72 -3.93
CA SER A 122 -10.29 4.49 -4.79
C SER A 122 -11.21 3.48 -5.50
N LYS A 123 -12.52 3.72 -5.61
CA LYS A 123 -13.41 2.92 -6.48
C LYS A 123 -12.79 2.84 -7.89
N ARG A 124 -12.10 1.74 -8.18
CA ARG A 124 -11.70 1.37 -9.53
C ARG A 124 -12.96 0.83 -10.20
N SER A 125 -13.29 1.30 -11.39
CA SER A 125 -14.30 0.64 -12.20
C SER A 125 -13.88 -0.82 -12.35
N SER A 126 -14.83 -1.74 -12.15
CA SER A 126 -14.66 -3.19 -12.12
C SER A 126 -14.30 -3.80 -13.50
N GLU A 127 -13.56 -3.08 -14.33
CA GLU A 127 -13.27 -3.46 -15.73
C GLU A 127 -11.86 -4.05 -15.93
N ASP A 128 -11.05 -4.15 -14.87
CA ASP A 128 -9.66 -4.66 -14.95
C ASP A 128 -9.46 -6.03 -14.26
N GLU A 129 -10.55 -6.77 -13.97
CA GLU A 129 -10.53 -8.07 -13.27
C GLU A 129 -10.50 -9.31 -14.20
N ASP A 130 -10.06 -9.20 -15.45
CA ASP A 130 -9.91 -10.36 -16.33
C ASP A 130 -8.45 -10.75 -16.58
N ASP A 131 -8.19 -12.05 -16.42
CA ASP A 131 -7.00 -12.85 -16.72
C ASP A 131 -5.87 -12.91 -15.66
N ILE A 132 -6.10 -13.75 -14.64
CA ILE A 132 -5.05 -14.64 -14.10
C ILE A 132 -5.39 -16.06 -14.53
N ASP A 133 -4.95 -16.44 -15.73
CA ASP A 133 -4.79 -17.85 -16.08
C ASP A 133 -3.48 -18.35 -15.43
N THR A 134 -3.62 -19.28 -14.49
CA THR A 134 -2.57 -20.22 -14.07
C THR A 134 -2.63 -21.48 -14.91
#